data_AF-A0A269TJQ3-F1
#
_entry.id   AF-A0A269TJQ3-F1
#
_cell.length_a   1.000
_cell.length_b   1.000
_cell.length_c   1.000
_cell.angle_alpha   90.00
_cell.angle_beta   90.00
_cell.angle_gamma   90.00
#
_symmetry.space_group_name_H-M   'P 1'
#
loop_
_entity.id
_entity.type
_entity.pdbx_description
1 polymer ?
#
loop_
_entity_poly.entity_id
_entity_poly.type
_entity_poly.pdbx_seq_one_letter_code
_entity_poly.pdbx_strand_id
1 'polypeptide(L)'
;MKNKFKKASSQSLAVIKRGNMFMLAIGLLLGTVFGALVGALANGIIMGAINEAVAASGADLSSGLRFGSIVSDGGTGSIRVDQFIGALINFVVVAFFIFLMLVGYFLIVNWRESRKPQPEPAPVVPTTEELILEELKKLNLSHRSSN
;
A
#
# COMPACT_ATOMS: atom_id res chain seq x y z
N MET A 1 -20.36 8.48 -37.85
CA MET A 1 -19.60 7.65 -36.87
C MET A 1 -18.73 8.46 -35.90
N LYS A 2 -17.99 9.49 -36.36
CA LYS A 2 -17.08 10.30 -35.52
C LYS A 2 -17.71 10.91 -34.24
N ASN A 3 -18.97 11.33 -34.27
CA ASN A 3 -19.66 11.92 -33.10
C ASN A 3 -20.03 10.91 -32.01
N LYS A 4 -20.24 9.62 -32.35
CA LYS A 4 -20.57 8.59 -31.35
C LYS A 4 -19.33 8.23 -30.53
N PHE A 5 -18.16 8.20 -31.16
CA PHE A 5 -16.88 7.92 -30.50
C PHE A 5 -16.49 8.99 -29.47
N LYS A 6 -16.62 10.29 -29.84
CA LYS A 6 -16.33 11.40 -28.92
C LYS A 6 -17.31 11.47 -27.73
N LYS A 7 -18.58 11.11 -27.96
CA LYS A 7 -19.58 11.00 -26.88
C LYS A 7 -19.26 9.83 -25.94
N ALA A 8 -18.90 8.67 -26.50
CA ALA A 8 -18.52 7.50 -25.71
C ALA A 8 -17.27 7.77 -24.86
N SER A 9 -16.22 8.37 -25.41
CA SER A 9 -15.00 8.68 -24.64
C SER A 9 -15.24 9.73 -23.55
N SER A 10 -16.06 10.75 -23.81
CA SER A 10 -16.45 11.74 -22.80
C SER A 10 -17.28 11.11 -21.67
N GLN A 11 -18.15 10.16 -21.99
CA GLN A 11 -18.97 9.45 -20.99
C GLN A 11 -18.11 8.54 -20.12
N SER A 12 -17.15 7.81 -20.70
CA SER A 12 -16.19 7.00 -19.94
C SER A 12 -15.34 7.87 -19.00
N LEU A 13 -14.84 9.02 -19.49
CA LEU A 13 -14.10 9.98 -18.66
C LEU A 13 -14.95 10.56 -17.54
N ALA A 14 -16.23 10.87 -17.80
CA ALA A 14 -17.15 11.37 -16.78
C ALA A 14 -17.47 10.32 -15.70
N VAL A 15 -17.47 9.03 -16.03
CA VAL A 15 -17.65 7.93 -15.07
C VAL A 15 -16.41 7.75 -14.19
N ILE A 16 -15.20 7.81 -14.76
CA ILE A 16 -13.94 7.69 -14.00
C ILE A 16 -13.76 8.88 -13.04
N LYS A 17 -14.20 10.08 -13.43
CA LYS A 17 -14.16 11.30 -12.60
C LYS A 17 -15.17 11.31 -11.43
N ARG A 18 -16.00 10.28 -11.22
CA ARG A 18 -16.94 10.18 -10.08
C ARG A 18 -16.26 9.95 -8.71
N GLY A 19 -15.09 10.54 -8.49
CA GLY A 19 -14.49 10.79 -7.18
C GLY A 19 -13.60 9.68 -6.64
N ASN A 20 -14.06 8.42 -6.60
CA ASN A 20 -13.36 7.38 -5.82
C ASN A 20 -12.40 6.48 -6.63
N MET A 21 -12.62 6.32 -7.94
CA MET A 21 -11.84 5.37 -8.77
C MET A 21 -10.39 5.83 -8.99
N PHE A 22 -10.14 7.14 -9.10
CA PHE A 22 -8.79 7.66 -9.26
C PHE A 22 -7.92 7.42 -8.02
N MET A 23 -8.46 7.64 -6.81
CA MET A 23 -7.74 7.35 -5.56
C MET A 23 -7.45 5.86 -5.41
N LEU A 24 -8.40 5.01 -5.79
CA LEU A 24 -8.23 3.55 -5.79
C LEU A 24 -7.15 3.12 -6.80
N ALA A 25 -7.14 3.69 -8.01
CA ALA A 25 -6.13 3.42 -9.03
C ALA A 25 -4.73 3.84 -8.58
N ILE A 26 -4.60 5.02 -7.96
CA ILE A 26 -3.33 5.50 -7.41
C ILE A 26 -2.87 4.60 -6.26
N GLY A 27 -3.78 4.22 -5.34
CA GLY A 27 -3.47 3.31 -4.23
C GLY A 27 -2.96 1.95 -4.71
N LEU A 28 -3.60 1.37 -5.73
CA LEU A 28 -3.16 0.11 -6.33
C LEU A 28 -1.79 0.24 -7.00
N LEU A 29 -1.57 1.30 -7.79
CA LEU A 29 -0.32 1.53 -8.51
C LEU A 29 0.85 1.80 -7.55
N LEU A 30 0.62 2.57 -6.47
CA LEU A 30 1.62 2.77 -5.43
C LEU A 30 1.89 1.48 -4.68
N GLY A 31 0.86 0.67 -4.38
CA GLY A 31 1.02 -0.61 -3.72
C GLY A 31 1.89 -1.60 -4.51
N THR A 32 1.71 -1.67 -5.83
CA THR A 32 2.52 -2.58 -6.68
C THR A 32 3.98 -2.13 -6.76
N VAL A 33 4.24 -0.84 -6.96
CA VAL A 33 5.61 -0.29 -7.03
C VAL A 33 6.30 -0.38 -5.68
N PHE A 34 5.59 -0.10 -4.58
CA PHE A 34 6.13 -0.21 -3.23
C PHE A 34 6.50 -1.65 -2.87
N GLY A 35 5.63 -2.63 -3.19
CA GLY A 35 5.93 -4.05 -2.99
C GLY A 35 7.19 -4.49 -3.76
N ALA A 36 7.34 -4.05 -5.01
CA ALA A 36 8.54 -4.33 -5.81
C ALA A 36 9.82 -3.70 -5.21
N LEU A 37 9.73 -2.47 -4.70
CA LEU A 37 10.85 -1.78 -4.05
C LEU A 37 11.30 -2.51 -2.77
N VAL A 38 10.36 -2.87 -1.91
CA VAL A 38 10.66 -3.63 -0.67
C VAL A 38 11.21 -5.02 -1.01
N GLY A 39 10.65 -5.66 -2.04
CA GLY A 39 11.14 -6.94 -2.56
C GLY A 39 12.58 -6.86 -3.06
N ALA A 40 12.93 -5.81 -3.82
CA ALA A 40 14.29 -5.59 -4.30
C ALA A 40 15.27 -5.32 -3.15
N LEU A 41 14.86 -4.56 -2.12
CA LEU A 41 15.68 -4.29 -0.94
C LEU A 41 15.95 -5.56 -0.12
N ALA A 42 14.90 -6.34 0.14
CA ALA A 42 15.01 -7.61 0.86
C ALA A 42 15.91 -8.60 0.11
N ASN A 43 15.70 -8.77 -1.21
CA ASN A 43 16.53 -9.67 -2.01
C ASN A 43 17.96 -9.15 -2.23
N GLY A 44 18.17 -7.83 -2.28
CA GLY A 44 19.51 -7.26 -2.44
C GLY A 44 20.34 -7.36 -1.17
N ILE A 45 19.77 -6.96 -0.03
CA ILE A 45 20.53 -6.81 1.22
C ILE A 45 20.47 -8.08 2.07
N ILE A 46 19.29 -8.69 2.24
CA ILE A 46 19.11 -9.81 3.19
C ILE A 46 19.59 -11.11 2.59
N MET A 47 19.18 -11.42 1.35
CA MET A 47 19.72 -12.60 0.67
C MET A 47 21.24 -12.46 0.46
N GLY A 48 21.73 -11.26 0.16
CA GLY A 48 23.17 -10.97 0.13
C GLY A 48 23.85 -11.27 1.48
N ALA A 49 23.36 -10.69 2.57
CA ALA A 49 23.92 -10.84 3.91
C ALA A 49 23.79 -12.27 4.47
N ILE A 50 22.69 -12.97 4.19
CA ILE A 50 22.52 -14.39 4.55
C ILE A 50 23.52 -15.24 3.77
N ASN A 51 23.67 -15.02 2.46
CA ASN A 51 24.64 -15.76 1.66
C ASN A 51 26.08 -15.51 2.14
N GLU A 52 26.41 -14.29 2.52
CA GLU A 52 27.73 -13.92 3.04
C GLU A 52 27.97 -14.47 4.46
N ALA A 53 26.98 -14.42 5.35
CA ALA A 53 27.06 -15.00 6.69
C ALA A 53 27.18 -16.53 6.67
N VAL A 54 26.47 -17.19 5.74
CA VAL A 54 26.59 -18.65 5.53
C VAL A 54 27.95 -18.99 4.92
N ALA A 55 28.44 -18.22 3.94
CA ALA A 55 29.78 -18.41 3.40
C ALA A 55 30.89 -18.22 4.45
N ALA A 56 30.73 -17.27 5.36
CA ALA A 56 31.66 -17.04 6.49
C ALA A 56 31.62 -18.17 7.54
N SER A 57 30.54 -18.96 7.62
CA SER A 57 30.39 -20.06 8.57
C SER A 57 31.09 -21.36 8.16
N GLY A 58 31.76 -21.40 7.00
CA GLY A 58 32.45 -22.59 6.49
C GLY A 58 31.52 -23.71 6.00
N ALA A 59 30.20 -23.52 6.10
CA ALA A 59 29.22 -24.34 5.40
C ALA A 59 29.22 -23.91 3.94
N ASP A 60 30.08 -24.56 3.15
CA ASP A 60 30.18 -24.36 1.72
C ASP A 60 28.90 -24.88 1.06
N LEU A 61 27.85 -24.06 1.09
CA LEU A 61 26.58 -24.28 0.39
C LEU A 61 26.75 -23.93 -1.11
N SER A 62 27.93 -24.21 -1.64
CA SER A 62 28.31 -24.08 -3.05
C SER A 62 27.51 -25.02 -3.97
N SER A 63 26.73 -25.94 -3.40
CA SER A 63 26.03 -26.99 -4.15
C SER A 63 24.50 -26.99 -4.06
N GLY A 64 23.81 -25.93 -3.59
CA GLY A 64 22.34 -25.94 -3.79
C GLY A 64 21.48 -24.77 -3.36
N LEU A 65 21.98 -23.79 -2.61
CA LEU A 65 21.10 -22.76 -2.05
C LEU A 65 21.73 -21.37 -2.10
N ARG A 66 22.21 -21.02 -3.29
CA ARG A 66 22.38 -19.62 -3.66
C ARG A 66 20.98 -19.05 -3.91
N PHE A 67 20.32 -18.58 -2.85
CA PHE A 67 18.94 -18.09 -2.90
C PHE A 67 18.74 -16.77 -3.69
N GLY A 68 19.75 -16.32 -4.44
CA GLY A 68 19.65 -15.26 -5.43
C GLY A 68 19.96 -15.70 -6.87
N SER A 69 20.39 -16.95 -7.10
CA SER A 69 20.78 -17.45 -8.43
C SER A 69 19.95 -18.65 -8.91
N ILE A 70 18.67 -18.73 -8.54
CA ILE A 70 17.71 -19.73 -9.09
C ILE A 70 17.23 -19.31 -10.51
N VAL A 71 18.12 -18.75 -11.33
CA VAL A 71 17.87 -18.48 -12.76
C VAL A 71 18.94 -19.10 -13.65
N SER A 72 20.07 -19.58 -13.12
CA SER A 72 21.08 -20.25 -13.93
C SER A 72 21.90 -21.19 -13.07
N ASP A 73 21.54 -22.47 -13.02
CA ASP A 73 22.25 -23.49 -13.78
C ASP A 73 21.58 -24.87 -13.61
N GLY A 74 21.63 -25.68 -14.67
CA GLY A 74 21.54 -27.14 -14.57
C GLY A 74 20.19 -27.81 -14.76
N GLY A 75 19.99 -28.38 -15.96
CA GLY A 75 19.45 -29.73 -16.06
C GLY A 75 18.00 -29.86 -16.52
N THR A 76 17.86 -30.28 -17.78
CA THR A 76 16.66 -30.89 -18.34
C THR A 76 16.02 -31.92 -17.40
N GLY A 77 14.80 -31.65 -16.91
CA GLY A 77 13.86 -32.73 -16.54
C GLY A 77 13.53 -32.99 -15.07
N SER A 78 13.88 -32.12 -14.10
CA SER A 78 13.38 -32.25 -12.72
C SER A 78 12.15 -31.37 -12.48
N ILE A 79 11.17 -31.90 -11.73
CA ILE A 79 10.04 -31.13 -11.22
C ILE A 79 10.61 -29.93 -10.44
N ARG A 80 10.18 -28.71 -10.78
CA ARG A 80 10.75 -27.42 -10.30
C ARG A 80 10.42 -27.10 -8.83
N VAL A 81 10.49 -28.10 -7.96
CA VAL A 81 10.23 -27.98 -6.51
C VAL A 81 11.24 -27.02 -5.87
N ASP A 82 12.47 -27.00 -6.39
CA ASP A 82 13.54 -26.07 -6.06
C ASP A 82 13.16 -24.60 -6.30
N GLN A 83 12.55 -24.29 -7.45
CA GLN A 83 12.10 -22.93 -7.75
C GLN A 83 10.94 -22.50 -6.84
N PHE A 84 10.03 -23.43 -6.54
CA PHE A 84 8.91 -23.14 -5.63
C PHE A 84 9.38 -22.86 -4.20
N ILE A 85 10.34 -23.65 -3.67
CA ILE A 85 10.85 -23.45 -2.31
C ILE A 85 11.63 -22.14 -2.18
N GLY A 86 12.39 -21.77 -3.22
CA GLY A 86 13.09 -20.48 -3.27
C GLY A 86 12.11 -19.29 -3.30
N ALA A 87 11.04 -19.40 -4.10
CA ALA A 87 10.00 -18.38 -4.14
C ALA A 87 9.24 -18.27 -2.80
N LEU A 88 8.99 -19.39 -2.13
CA LEU A 88 8.35 -19.41 -0.81
C LEU A 88 9.20 -18.72 0.25
N ILE A 89 10.51 -19.00 0.28
CA ILE A 89 11.44 -18.36 1.21
C ILE A 89 11.54 -16.85 0.94
N ASN A 90 11.64 -16.44 -0.33
CA ASN A 90 11.60 -15.03 -0.70
C ASN A 90 10.30 -14.35 -0.24
N PHE A 91 9.14 -14.98 -0.45
CA PHE A 91 7.86 -14.46 0.03
C PHE A 91 7.86 -14.24 1.55
N VAL A 92 8.33 -15.21 2.33
CA VAL A 92 8.41 -15.10 3.80
C VAL A 92 9.34 -13.96 4.21
N VAL A 93 10.51 -13.82 3.59
CA VAL A 93 11.46 -12.75 3.90
C VAL A 93 10.87 -11.38 3.58
N VAL A 94 10.29 -11.19 2.40
CA VAL A 94 9.66 -9.93 2.01
C VAL A 94 8.49 -9.59 2.92
N ALA A 95 7.63 -10.57 3.23
CA ALA A 95 6.50 -10.39 4.15
C ALA A 95 6.97 -9.97 5.56
N PHE A 96 8.04 -10.59 6.07
CA PHE A 96 8.64 -10.23 7.35
C PHE A 96 9.16 -8.79 7.37
N PHE A 97 9.75 -8.32 6.27
CA PHE A 97 10.23 -6.94 6.15
C PHE A 97 9.10 -5.92 6.08
N ILE A 98 8.07 -6.19 5.29
CA ILE A 98 6.87 -5.34 5.25
C ILE A 98 6.28 -5.23 6.66
N PHE A 99 6.19 -6.34 7.39
CA PHE A 99 5.72 -6.35 8.77
C PHE A 99 6.59 -5.49 9.70
N LEU A 100 7.91 -5.65 9.68
CA LEU A 100 8.85 -4.84 10.48
C LEU A 100 8.73 -3.34 10.17
N MET A 101 8.62 -2.98 8.89
CA MET A 101 8.46 -1.59 8.47
C MET A 101 7.14 -1.00 8.96
N LEU A 102 6.07 -1.78 8.91
CA LEU A 102 4.76 -1.38 9.40
C LEU A 102 4.75 -1.21 10.92
N VAL A 103 5.38 -2.14 11.66
CA VAL A 103 5.57 -2.02 13.11
C VAL A 103 6.37 -0.77 13.45
N GLY A 104 7.47 -0.50 12.74
CA GLY A 104 8.26 0.72 12.93
C GLY A 104 7.44 1.99 12.70
N TYR A 105 6.65 2.02 11.64
CA TYR A 105 5.73 3.12 11.36
C TYR A 105 4.72 3.32 12.51
N PHE A 106 4.03 2.26 12.94
CA PHE A 106 3.05 2.34 14.03
C PHE A 106 3.68 2.68 15.38
N LEU A 107 4.91 2.23 15.64
CA LEU A 107 5.66 2.60 16.83
C LEU A 107 5.93 4.11 16.86
N ILE A 108 6.35 4.70 15.74
CA ILE A 108 6.60 6.14 15.60
C ILE A 108 5.29 6.94 15.74
N VAL A 109 4.21 6.48 15.09
CA VAL A 109 2.90 7.12 15.19
C VAL A 109 2.41 7.11 16.62
N ASN A 110 2.42 5.95 17.29
CA ASN A 110 2.00 5.82 18.68
C ASN A 110 2.88 6.64 19.64
N TRP A 111 4.19 6.69 19.40
CA TRP A 111 5.11 7.53 20.16
C TRP A 111 4.82 9.03 19.98
N ARG A 112 4.42 9.45 18.77
CA ARG A 112 4.03 10.82 18.47
C ARG A 112 2.66 11.17 19.05
N GLU A 113 1.69 10.25 19.02
CA GLU A 113 0.38 10.39 19.66
C GLU A 113 0.53 10.57 21.17
N SER A 114 1.41 9.78 21.80
CA SER A 114 1.70 9.82 23.24
C SER A 114 2.39 11.12 23.70
N ARG A 115 2.93 11.92 22.76
CA ARG A 115 3.67 13.16 23.03
C ARG A 115 2.96 14.42 22.53
N LYS A 116 1.83 14.28 21.84
CA LYS A 116 0.97 15.43 21.56
C LYS A 116 0.31 15.83 22.88
N PRO A 117 0.40 17.10 23.32
CA PRO A 117 -0.63 17.65 24.20
C PRO A 117 -1.97 17.32 23.54
N GLN A 118 -2.97 16.87 24.32
CA GLN A 118 -4.33 16.68 23.80
C GLN A 118 -4.65 17.90 22.92
N PRO A 119 -5.05 17.70 21.65
CA PRO A 119 -5.56 18.82 20.89
C PRO A 119 -6.72 19.35 21.72
N GLU A 120 -6.56 20.56 22.26
CA GLU A 120 -7.71 21.31 22.73
C GLU A 120 -8.71 21.25 21.59
N PRO A 121 -9.94 20.75 21.83
CA PRO A 121 -10.86 20.40 20.77
C PRO A 121 -10.94 21.60 19.84
N ALA A 122 -10.45 21.42 18.60
CA ALA A 122 -10.57 22.45 17.59
C ALA A 122 -12.05 22.85 17.62
N PRO A 123 -12.38 24.15 17.80
CA PRO A 123 -13.77 24.57 17.90
C PRO A 123 -14.49 23.94 16.73
N VAL A 124 -15.50 23.13 17.04
CA VAL A 124 -16.28 22.37 16.07
C VAL A 124 -16.78 23.40 15.07
N VAL A 125 -16.08 23.53 13.93
CA VAL A 125 -16.57 24.37 12.84
C VAL A 125 -17.76 23.59 12.35
N PRO A 126 -18.99 24.12 12.53
CA PRO A 126 -20.19 23.36 12.23
C PRO A 126 -20.09 22.88 10.78
N THR A 127 -20.37 21.60 10.61
CA THR A 127 -20.39 20.99 9.27
C THR A 127 -21.40 21.73 8.40
N THR A 128 -21.22 21.71 7.09
CA THR A 128 -22.16 22.36 6.16
C THR A 128 -23.60 21.91 6.39
N GLU A 129 -23.79 20.65 6.82
CA GLU A 129 -25.10 20.08 7.19
C GLU A 129 -25.68 20.74 8.46
N GLU A 130 -24.88 20.99 9.49
CA GLU A 130 -25.30 21.69 10.71
C GLU A 130 -25.67 23.15 10.42
N LEU A 131 -24.93 23.84 9.55
CA LEU A 131 -25.24 25.20 9.11
C LEU A 131 -26.57 25.27 8.33
N ILE A 132 -26.80 24.31 7.43
CA ILE A 132 -28.05 24.21 6.67
C ILE A 132 -29.22 23.95 7.63
N LEU A 133 -29.05 23.07 8.62
CA LEU A 133 -30.09 22.78 9.61
C LEU A 133 -30.42 24.00 10.47
N GLU A 134 -29.42 24.81 10.84
CA GLU A 134 -29.62 26.05 11.59
C GLU A 134 -30.38 27.10 10.76
N GLU A 135 -30.03 27.24 9.47
CA GLU A 135 -30.72 28.13 8.54
C GLU A 135 -32.17 27.70 8.30
N LEU A 136 -32.42 26.40 8.12
CA LEU A 136 -33.78 25.84 8.00
C LEU A 136 -34.61 26.07 9.25
N LYS A 137 -34.02 25.91 10.44
CA LYS A 137 -34.70 26.18 11.72
C LYS A 137 -35.09 27.66 11.85
N LYS A 138 -34.21 28.56 11.43
CA LYS A 138 -34.45 30.01 11.43
C LYS A 138 -35.58 30.41 10.46
N LEU A 139 -35.60 29.85 9.25
CA LEU A 139 -36.66 30.07 8.26
C LEU A 139 -38.03 29.57 8.74
N ASN A 140 -38.06 28.40 9.39
CA ASN A 140 -39.31 27.86 9.93
C ASN A 140 -39.88 28.75 11.05
N LEU A 141 -39.02 29.29 11.92
CA LEU A 141 -39.42 30.23 12.97
C LEU A 141 -39.95 31.55 12.40
N SER A 142 -39.34 32.08 11.33
CA SER A 142 -39.83 33.30 10.68
C SER A 142 -41.20 33.10 10.01
N HIS A 143 -41.43 31.94 9.38
CA HIS A 143 -42.73 31.60 8.79
C HIS A 143 -43.84 31.40 9.82
N ARG A 144 -43.51 30.89 11.01
CA ARG A 144 -44.47 30.75 12.13
C ARG A 144 -44.84 32.08 12.79
N SER A 145 -44.00 33.11 12.67
CA SER A 145 -44.26 34.44 13.22
C SER A 145 -45.06 35.34 12.29
N SER A 146 -45.26 34.97 11.01
CA SER A 146 -45.98 35.77 10.02
C SER A 146 -47.40 35.27 9.71
N ASN A 147 -47.87 34.25 10.42
CA ASN A 147 -49.25 33.72 10.39
C ASN A 147 -49.84 33.78 11.80
#